data_AF-A0AAV7KG34-F1
#
_entry.id   AF-A0AAV7KG34-F1
#
_cell.length_a   1.000
_cell.length_b   1.000
_cell.length_c   1.000
_cell.angle_alpha   90.00
_cell.angle_beta   90.00
_cell.angle_gamma   90.00
#
_symmetry.space_group_name_H-M   'P 1'
#
loop_
_entity.id
_entity.type
_entity.pdbx_description
1 polymer ?
#
loop_
_entity_poly.entity_id
_entity_poly.type
_entity_poly.pdbx_seq_one_letter_code
_entity_poly.pdbx_strand_id
1 'polypeptide(L)'
;MPYYFTTESRKVERTSDELKKRYQDASGKVKTATQTVEEMVDEFEAVQIEVICITEVLRKSINKLNEIALKPNPLSTGEYIRILIESEKANAELGWEDRIVYLNDVKMKVDNLT
;
A
#
# COMPACT_ATOMS: atom_id res chain seq x y z
N MET A 1 -31.75 -30.28 33.79
CA MET A 1 -32.08 -31.34 32.82
C MET A 1 -30.98 -31.37 31.76
N PRO A 2 -30.17 -32.43 31.66
CA PRO A 2 -29.13 -32.50 30.64
C PRO A 2 -29.72 -33.03 29.34
N TYR A 3 -29.45 -32.33 28.24
CA TYR A 3 -29.81 -32.75 26.89
C TYR A 3 -28.67 -33.62 26.31
N TYR A 4 -29.03 -34.58 25.48
CA TYR A 4 -28.08 -35.33 24.66
C TYR A 4 -28.51 -35.26 23.19
N PHE A 5 -27.53 -35.19 22.31
CA PHE A 5 -27.75 -35.24 20.87
C PHE A 5 -27.42 -36.65 20.38
N THR A 6 -28.32 -37.25 19.62
CA THR A 6 -28.10 -38.52 18.94
C THR A 6 -28.02 -38.26 17.44
N THR A 7 -26.94 -38.73 16.82
CA THR A 7 -26.76 -38.66 15.36
C THR A 7 -27.19 -39.98 14.73
N GLU A 8 -28.22 -39.92 13.90
CA GLU A 8 -28.66 -41.06 13.10
C GLU A 8 -28.26 -40.86 11.64
N SER A 9 -27.60 -41.87 11.05
CA SER A 9 -27.20 -41.85 9.64
C SER A 9 -28.25 -42.55 8.79
N ARG A 10 -28.96 -41.80 7.93
CA ARG A 10 -29.95 -42.35 6.99
C ARG A 10 -29.32 -42.52 5.60
N LYS A 11 -29.42 -43.72 5.01
CA LYS A 11 -29.10 -43.94 3.59
C LYS A 11 -30.18 -43.28 2.74
N VAL A 12 -29.81 -42.28 1.94
CA VAL A 12 -30.70 -41.61 1.00
C VAL A 12 -30.22 -41.97 -0.41
N GLU A 13 -31.08 -42.55 -1.24
CA GLU A 13 -30.81 -42.71 -2.67
C GLU A 13 -30.93 -41.34 -3.34
N ARG A 14 -29.84 -40.58 -3.37
CA ARG A 14 -29.70 -39.51 -4.36
C ARG A 14 -29.10 -40.11 -5.61
N THR A 15 -29.72 -39.83 -6.76
CA THR A 15 -29.21 -40.25 -8.06
C THR A 15 -27.74 -39.84 -8.15
N SER A 16 -26.84 -40.80 -8.36
CA SER A 16 -25.39 -40.57 -8.42
C SER A 16 -25.03 -39.41 -9.36
N ASP A 17 -25.82 -39.26 -10.43
CA ASP A 17 -25.70 -38.19 -11.41
C ASP A 17 -25.97 -36.79 -10.86
N GLU A 18 -26.92 -36.63 -9.93
CA GLU A 18 -27.20 -35.32 -9.30
C GLU A 18 -26.06 -34.89 -8.39
N LEU A 19 -25.49 -35.83 -7.63
CA LEU A 19 -24.35 -35.55 -6.76
C LEU A 19 -23.11 -35.22 -7.60
N LYS A 20 -22.88 -35.97 -8.68
CA LYS A 20 -21.81 -35.71 -9.65
C LYS A 20 -21.95 -34.33 -10.29
N LYS A 21 -23.16 -33.95 -10.71
CA LYS A 21 -23.43 -32.64 -11.31
C LYS A 21 -23.17 -31.49 -10.34
N ARG A 22 -23.58 -31.61 -9.08
CA ARG A 22 -23.30 -30.60 -8.04
C ARG A 22 -21.81 -30.47 -7.75
N TYR A 23 -21.09 -31.58 -7.70
CA TYR A 23 -19.64 -31.57 -7.50
C TYR A 23 -18.91 -30.93 -8.68
N GLN A 24 -19.31 -31.25 -9.90
CA GLN A 24 -18.74 -30.64 -11.12
C GLN A 24 -19.01 -29.13 -11.18
N ASP A 25 -20.23 -28.68 -10.85
CA ASP A 25 -20.59 -27.25 -10.81
C ASP A 25 -19.81 -26.49 -9.72
N ALA A 26 -19.73 -27.05 -8.50
CA ALA A 26 -18.94 -26.46 -7.42
C ALA A 26 -17.44 -26.42 -7.76
N SER A 27 -16.89 -27.49 -8.33
CA SER A 27 -15.49 -27.54 -8.78
C SER A 27 -15.22 -26.54 -9.90
N GLY A 28 -16.16 -26.36 -10.84
CA GLY A 28 -16.08 -25.34 -11.88
C GLY A 28 -16.00 -23.93 -11.32
N LYS A 29 -16.90 -23.59 -10.38
CA LYS A 29 -16.93 -22.27 -9.73
C LYS A 29 -15.65 -21.97 -8.94
N VAL A 30 -15.11 -22.96 -8.23
CA VAL A 30 -13.84 -22.81 -7.51
C VAL A 30 -12.70 -22.54 -8.49
N LYS A 31 -12.62 -23.27 -9.61
CA LYS A 31 -11.60 -23.03 -10.64
C LYS A 31 -11.68 -21.62 -11.23
N THR A 32 -12.88 -21.12 -11.50
CA THR A 32 -13.07 -19.76 -11.99
C THR A 32 -12.61 -18.73 -10.95
N ALA A 33 -12.96 -18.92 -9.68
CA ALA A 33 -12.54 -18.03 -8.61
C ALA A 33 -11.02 -18.04 -8.38
N THR A 34 -10.37 -19.22 -8.44
CA THR A 34 -8.90 -19.31 -8.31
C THR A 34 -8.20 -18.65 -9.49
N GLN A 35 -8.70 -18.82 -10.71
CA GLN A 35 -8.16 -18.15 -11.91
C GLN A 35 -8.26 -16.63 -11.79
N THR A 36 -9.39 -16.09 -11.33
CA THR A 36 -9.54 -14.64 -11.12
C THR A 36 -8.57 -14.12 -10.05
N VAL A 37 -8.30 -14.89 -8.99
CA VAL A 37 -7.33 -14.50 -7.95
C VAL A 37 -5.90 -14.54 -8.50
N GLU A 38 -5.56 -15.55 -9.28
CA GLU A 38 -4.24 -15.67 -9.94
C GLU A 38 -3.98 -14.48 -10.87
N GLU A 39 -4.96 -14.12 -11.72
CA GLU A 39 -4.87 -12.95 -12.61
C GLU A 39 -4.63 -11.65 -11.82
N MET A 40 -5.33 -11.44 -10.70
CA MET A 40 -5.13 -10.27 -9.84
C MET A 40 -3.74 -10.23 -9.18
N VAL A 41 -3.20 -11.39 -8.81
CA VAL A 41 -1.84 -11.49 -8.25
C VAL A 41 -0.81 -11.13 -9.31
N ASP A 42 -0.96 -11.67 -10.53
CA ASP A 42 -0.05 -11.37 -11.64
C ASP A 42 -0.07 -9.87 -12.01
N GLU A 43 -1.25 -9.25 -12.06
CA GLU A 43 -1.40 -7.81 -12.28
C GLU A 43 -0.72 -6.98 -11.17
N PHE A 44 -0.89 -7.39 -9.91
CA PHE A 44 -0.28 -6.72 -8.78
C PHE A 44 1.25 -6.82 -8.80
N GLU A 45 1.79 -8.00 -9.11
CA GLU A 45 3.24 -8.21 -9.26
C GLU A 45 3.80 -7.36 -10.40
N ALA A 46 3.10 -7.26 -11.54
CA ALA A 46 3.51 -6.41 -12.66
C ALA A 46 3.60 -4.93 -12.27
N VAL A 47 2.60 -4.42 -11.54
CA VAL A 47 2.62 -3.04 -11.03
C VAL A 47 3.75 -2.83 -10.02
N GLN A 48 4.01 -3.80 -9.14
CA GLN A 48 5.11 -3.71 -8.19
C GLN A 48 6.48 -3.61 -8.90
N ILE A 49 6.69 -4.40 -9.96
CA ILE A 49 7.90 -4.35 -10.77
C ILE A 49 8.06 -2.97 -11.41
N GLU A 50 6.97 -2.39 -11.95
CA GLU A 50 6.99 -1.05 -12.54
C GLU A 50 7.39 0.02 -11.50
N VAL A 51 6.81 -0.02 -10.30
CA VAL A 51 7.14 0.90 -9.21
C VAL A 51 8.62 0.79 -8.84
N ILE A 52 9.18 -0.42 -8.75
CA ILE A 52 10.61 -0.63 -8.49
C ILE A 52 11.45 -0.01 -9.61
N CYS A 53 11.12 -0.27 -10.87
CA CYS A 53 11.84 0.30 -12.01
C CYS A 53 11.83 1.83 -12.00
N ILE A 54 10.66 2.46 -11.77
CA ILE A 54 10.54 3.91 -11.68
C ILE A 54 11.39 4.45 -10.53
N THR A 55 11.36 3.79 -9.38
CA THR A 55 12.14 4.19 -8.19
C THR A 55 13.65 4.14 -8.46
N GLU A 56 14.12 3.12 -9.18
CA GLU A 56 15.52 3.04 -9.58
C GLU A 56 15.92 4.16 -10.55
N VAL A 57 15.06 4.48 -11.52
CA VAL A 57 15.28 5.59 -12.45
C VAL A 57 15.34 6.92 -11.68
N LEU A 58 14.37 7.19 -10.81
CA LEU A 58 14.34 8.38 -9.98
C LEU A 58 15.62 8.51 -9.15
N ARG A 59 16.07 7.43 -8.50
CA ARG A 59 17.31 7.43 -7.73
C ARG A 59 18.53 7.77 -8.59
N LYS A 60 18.64 7.17 -9.78
CA LYS A 60 19.72 7.48 -10.74
C LYS A 60 19.67 8.93 -11.18
N SER A 61 18.48 9.46 -11.49
CA SER A 61 18.27 10.86 -11.86
C SER A 61 18.64 11.83 -10.76
N ILE A 62 18.25 11.56 -9.51
CA ILE A 62 18.61 12.38 -8.33
C ILE A 62 20.12 12.37 -8.12
N ASN A 63 20.76 11.20 -8.18
CA ASN A 63 22.22 11.09 -8.04
C ASN A 63 22.93 11.86 -9.14
N LYS A 64 22.46 11.74 -10.39
CA LYS A 64 23.06 12.47 -11.51
C LYS A 64 22.85 13.98 -11.40
N LEU A 65 21.68 14.40 -10.93
CA LEU A 65 21.39 15.80 -10.64
C LEU A 65 22.34 16.33 -9.56
N ASN A 66 22.56 15.57 -8.48
CA ASN A 66 23.51 15.94 -7.43
C ASN A 66 24.97 16.01 -7.91
N GLU A 67 25.40 15.13 -8.83
CA GLU A 67 26.74 15.17 -9.43
C GLU A 67 26.97 16.41 -10.32
N ILE A 68 25.96 16.77 -11.13
CA ILE A 68 26.06 17.89 -12.08
C ILE A 68 25.80 19.23 -11.37
N ALA A 69 25.08 19.20 -10.25
CA ALA A 69 24.72 20.42 -9.54
C ALA A 69 26.00 21.15 -9.10
N LEU A 70 26.22 22.32 -9.71
CA LEU A 70 27.30 23.26 -9.35
C LEU A 70 27.23 23.70 -7.87
N LYS A 71 26.07 23.50 -7.22
CA LYS A 71 25.87 23.52 -5.77
C LYS A 71 25.16 22.21 -5.37
N PRO A 72 25.70 21.40 -4.44
CA PRO A 72 24.95 20.28 -3.89
C PRO A 72 23.63 20.80 -3.29
N ASN A 73 22.56 19.99 -3.37
CA ASN A 73 21.16 20.31 -3.01
C ASN A 73 21.00 21.73 -2.43
N PRO A 74 20.57 22.73 -3.24
CA PRO A 74 20.66 24.15 -2.88
C PRO A 74 19.81 24.52 -1.69
N LEU A 75 18.91 23.62 -1.27
CA LEU A 75 18.13 23.71 -0.05
C LEU A 75 19.04 23.45 1.15
N SER A 76 19.53 24.53 1.75
CA SER A 76 19.98 24.50 3.15
C SER A 76 18.87 23.90 4.02
N THR A 77 19.26 23.28 5.15
CA THR A 77 18.28 22.72 6.11
C THR A 77 17.20 23.75 6.48
N GLY A 78 17.55 25.04 6.55
CA GLY A 78 16.60 26.13 6.80
C GLY A 78 15.64 26.43 5.63
N GLU A 79 16.07 26.29 4.37
CA GLU A 79 15.17 26.40 3.20
C GLU A 79 14.22 25.22 3.11
N TYR A 80 14.66 24.01 3.52
CA TYR A 80 13.80 22.84 3.51
C TYR A 80 12.67 22.98 4.53
N ILE A 81 13.00 23.48 5.73
CA ILE A 81 12.00 23.79 6.75
C ILE A 81 11.03 24.88 6.29
N ARG A 82 11.48 25.88 5.49
CA ARG A 82 10.57 26.87 4.88
C ARG A 82 9.54 26.20 3.97
N ILE A 83 9.97 25.29 3.09
CA ILE A 83 9.07 24.56 2.20
C ILE A 83 8.07 23.71 3.00
N LEU A 84 8.51 23.05 4.07
CA LEU A 84 7.61 22.28 4.96
C LEU A 84 6.54 23.16 5.60
N ILE A 85 6.89 24.37 6.05
CA ILE A 85 5.93 25.32 6.60
C ILE A 85 4.92 25.75 5.53
N GLU A 86 5.35 25.99 4.29
CA GLU A 86 4.47 26.36 3.17
C GLU A 86 3.53 25.22 2.78
N SER A 87 4.02 23.97 2.74
CA SER A 87 3.17 22.80 2.49
C SER A 87 2.15 22.57 3.59
N GLU A 88 2.54 22.79 4.86
CA GLU A 88 1.64 22.63 6.00
C GLU A 88 0.49 23.67 5.96
N LYS A 89 0.80 24.91 5.55
CA LYS A 89 -0.19 25.97 5.30
C LYS A 89 -1.12 25.63 4.14
N ALA A 90 -0.60 25.04 3.07
CA ALA A 90 -1.38 24.68 1.89
C ALA A 90 -2.32 23.51 2.16
N ASN A 91 -1.87 22.50 2.92
CA ASN A 91 -2.66 21.31 3.24
C ASN A 91 -3.70 21.57 4.34
N ALA A 92 -3.39 22.42 5.33
CA ALA A 92 -4.29 22.85 6.40
C ALA A 92 -5.02 21.70 7.14
N GLU A 93 -4.30 20.59 7.37
CA GLU A 93 -4.84 19.43 8.09
C GLU A 93 -5.06 19.71 9.58
N LEU A 94 -5.95 18.98 10.26
CA LEU A 94 -6.19 19.15 11.70
C LEU A 94 -4.88 19.17 12.51
N GLY A 95 -4.69 20.21 13.33
CA GLY A 95 -3.48 20.43 14.13
C GLY A 95 -2.29 21.05 13.38
N TRP A 96 -2.48 21.56 12.16
CA TRP A 96 -1.42 22.17 11.36
C TRP A 96 -0.78 23.42 12.02
N GLU A 97 -1.56 24.19 12.78
CA GLU A 97 -1.05 25.38 13.48
C GLU A 97 0.04 25.04 14.50
N ASP A 98 -0.18 24.02 15.32
CA ASP A 98 0.81 23.52 16.30
C ASP A 98 2.06 22.99 15.59
N ARG A 99 1.89 22.30 14.46
CA ARG A 99 3.00 21.80 13.64
C ARG A 99 3.82 22.94 13.04
N ILE A 100 3.19 24.03 12.61
CA ILE A 100 3.89 25.22 12.11
C ILE A 100 4.69 25.90 13.23
N VAL A 101 4.14 26.02 14.44
CA VAL A 101 4.88 26.58 15.58
C VAL A 101 6.14 25.77 15.85
N TYR A 102 6.01 24.44 15.89
CA TYR A 102 7.15 23.54 16.04
C TYR A 102 8.18 23.69 14.91
N LEU A 103 7.74 23.76 13.65
CA LEU A 103 8.63 23.92 12.50
C LEU A 103 9.38 25.27 12.51
N ASN A 104 8.74 26.34 12.98
CA ASN A 104 9.40 27.64 13.16
C ASN A 104 10.49 27.57 14.25
N ASP A 105 10.23 26.88 15.36
CA ASP A 105 11.23 26.66 16.42
C ASP A 105 12.45 25.88 15.92
N VAL A 106 12.21 24.82 15.13
CA VAL A 106 13.29 24.04 14.52
C VAL A 106 14.09 24.90 13.53
N LYS A 107 13.41 25.75 12.74
CA LYS A 107 14.07 26.68 11.84
C LYS A 107 14.98 27.66 12.59
N MET A 108 14.52 28.26 13.69
CA MET A 108 15.34 29.15 14.52
C MET A 108 16.58 28.44 15.05
N LYS A 109 16.45 27.17 15.48
CA LYS A 109 17.61 26.39 15.95
C LYS A 109 18.63 26.15 14.85
N VAL A 110 18.18 25.82 13.64
CA VAL A 110 19.04 25.60 12.47
C VAL A 110 19.74 26.90 12.06
N ASP A 111 19.03 28.01 12.03
CA ASP A 111 19.59 29.33 11.71
C ASP A 111 20.64 29.78 12.76
N ASN A 112 20.51 29.35 14.02
CA ASN A 112 21.49 29.63 15.09
C ASN A 112 22.71 28.69 15.08
N LEU A 113 22.65 27.56 14.37
CA LEU A 113 23.71 26.55 14.28
C LEU A 113 24.63 26.76 13.07
N THR A 114 24.28 27.66 12.15
CA THR A 114 24.97 27.93 10.88
C THR A 114 25.69 29.26 10.95
#